data_AF-A0A0D3IAQ6-F1
#
_entry.id   AF-A0A0D3IAQ6-F1
#
_cell.length_a   1.000
_cell.length_b   1.000
_cell.length_c   1.000
_cell.angle_alpha   90.00
_cell.angle_beta   90.00
_cell.angle_gamma   90.00
#
_symmetry.space_group_name_H-M   'P 1'
#
loop_
_entity.id
_entity.type
_entity.pdbx_description
1 polymer ?
#
loop_
_entity_poly.entity_id
_entity_poly.type
_entity_poly.pdbx_seq_one_letter_code
_entity_poly.pdbx_strand_id
1 'polypeptide(L)'
;MDPQLERFADTLALAGIDITQPFDVRWYNAHAIEHSLPLSPLPTFERPPSDGTLAVLLGNSTALWSAFLRWLAAQPDPESVTDPLDTYTASVISAAVADLTGGARHDIFWVTDSSRLVSMQRVALVSGLCYHDAETQLSIHPAFGAWVAFRAVVVLDAPAARFGDSPPPLVRCLLTDADKASARDAMAAALRASDEANLCTQLHGAKGMERDVRLAWAALRDCVTVGRDHRYSEAQLVYHYTKDREVLMHAMRAQPAAT
;
A
#
# COMPACT_ATOMS: atom_id res chain seq x y z
N MET A 1 -3.12 -19.89 9.71
CA MET A 1 -3.98 -18.69 9.70
C MET A 1 -5.43 -19.17 9.65
N ASP A 2 -6.44 -18.32 9.88
CA ASP A 2 -7.85 -18.75 9.71
C ASP A 2 -8.03 -19.19 8.24
N PRO A 3 -8.56 -20.41 7.96
CA PRO A 3 -8.73 -20.89 6.59
C PRO A 3 -9.52 -19.95 5.68
N GLN A 4 -10.45 -19.15 6.22
CA GLN A 4 -11.17 -18.14 5.43
C GLN A 4 -10.25 -17.00 5.00
N LEU A 5 -9.36 -16.56 5.90
CA LEU A 5 -8.40 -15.50 5.61
C LEU A 5 -7.24 -15.97 4.73
N GLU A 6 -6.86 -17.25 4.80
CA GLU A 6 -5.95 -17.87 3.84
C GLU A 6 -6.53 -17.82 2.44
N ARG A 7 -7.77 -18.28 2.25
CA ARG A 7 -8.43 -18.19 0.94
C ARG A 7 -8.59 -16.75 0.44
N PHE A 8 -8.88 -15.82 1.35
CA PHE A 8 -8.96 -14.40 1.03
C PHE A 8 -7.61 -13.85 0.54
N ALA A 9 -6.52 -14.16 1.26
CA ALA A 9 -5.17 -13.76 0.86
C ALA A 9 -4.76 -14.39 -0.48
N ASP A 10 -5.05 -15.68 -0.69
CA ASP A 10 -4.76 -16.38 -1.95
C ASP A 10 -5.52 -15.76 -3.13
N THR A 11 -6.80 -15.44 -2.94
CA THR A 11 -7.65 -14.79 -3.95
C THR A 11 -7.08 -13.43 -4.34
N LEU A 12 -6.67 -12.63 -3.35
CA LEU A 12 -6.06 -11.32 -3.57
C LEU A 12 -4.69 -11.43 -4.24
N ALA A 13 -3.87 -12.41 -3.85
CA ALA A 13 -2.55 -12.64 -4.42
C ALA A 13 -2.63 -13.00 -5.92
N LEU A 14 -3.63 -13.77 -6.34
CA LEU A 14 -3.90 -14.05 -7.77
C LEU A 14 -4.23 -12.77 -8.57
N ALA A 15 -4.81 -11.77 -7.91
CA ALA A 15 -5.06 -10.43 -8.45
C ALA A 15 -3.87 -9.46 -8.25
N GLY A 16 -2.72 -9.95 -7.75
CA GLY A 16 -1.53 -9.13 -7.53
C GLY A 16 -1.60 -8.20 -6.31
N ILE A 17 -2.56 -8.42 -5.40
CA ILE A 17 -2.61 -7.84 -4.05
C ILE A 17 -1.99 -8.87 -3.10
N ASP A 18 -0.66 -8.96 -3.11
CA ASP A 18 0.13 -10.01 -2.46
C ASP A 18 0.62 -9.63 -1.05
N ILE A 19 0.28 -8.45 -0.56
CA ILE A 19 0.49 -8.06 0.84
C ILE A 19 -0.85 -8.12 1.55
N THR A 20 -0.99 -9.10 2.44
CA THR A 20 -2.17 -9.28 3.28
C THR A 20 -1.71 -9.46 4.73
N GLN A 21 -1.79 -8.39 5.52
CA GLN A 21 -1.33 -8.39 6.91
C GLN A 21 -2.52 -8.23 7.86
N PRO A 22 -2.97 -9.31 8.52
CA PRO A 22 -4.00 -9.20 9.54
C PRO A 22 -3.42 -8.58 10.82
N PHE A 23 -4.19 -7.74 11.49
CA PHE A 23 -3.80 -7.05 12.73
C PHE A 23 -5.00 -6.74 13.61
N ASP A 24 -4.73 -6.36 14.86
CA ASP A 24 -5.76 -5.85 15.76
C ASP A 24 -5.88 -4.31 15.63
N VAL A 25 -7.09 -3.83 15.37
CA VAL A 25 -7.43 -2.40 15.33
C VAL A 25 -6.90 -1.63 16.54
N ARG A 26 -6.88 -2.24 17.73
CA ARG A 26 -6.39 -1.63 18.98
C ARG A 26 -4.96 -1.11 18.83
N TRP A 27 -4.09 -1.81 18.10
CA TRP A 27 -2.67 -1.44 17.95
C TRP A 27 -2.50 -0.13 17.18
N TYR A 28 -3.24 0.03 16.08
CA TYR A 28 -3.21 1.26 15.29
C TYR A 28 -3.85 2.43 16.05
N ASN A 29 -5.02 2.22 16.64
CA ASN A 29 -5.73 3.28 17.38
C ASN A 29 -4.90 3.76 18.58
N ALA A 30 -4.30 2.85 19.34
CA ALA A 30 -3.41 3.20 20.45
C ALA A 30 -2.19 4.00 19.98
N HIS A 31 -1.54 3.57 18.88
CA HIS A 31 -0.38 4.26 18.34
C HIS A 31 -0.71 5.68 17.86
N ALA A 32 -1.84 5.86 17.18
CA ALA A 32 -2.30 7.17 16.73
C ALA A 32 -2.56 8.13 17.91
N ILE A 33 -3.17 7.62 18.99
CA ILE A 33 -3.41 8.39 20.22
C ILE A 33 -2.10 8.74 20.92
N GLU A 34 -1.24 7.75 21.15
CA GLU A 34 0.06 7.90 21.83
C GLU A 34 0.93 8.98 21.17
N HIS A 35 0.91 9.04 19.84
CA HIS A 35 1.71 9.98 19.05
C HIS A 35 0.94 11.25 18.65
N SER A 36 -0.28 11.45 19.16
CA SER A 36 -1.13 12.60 18.85
C SER A 36 -1.29 12.87 17.35
N LEU A 37 -1.43 11.80 16.55
CA LEU A 37 -1.54 11.91 15.10
C LEU A 37 -2.96 12.35 14.72
N PRO A 38 -3.13 13.30 13.78
CA PRO A 38 -4.44 13.74 13.30
C PRO A 38 -5.04 12.74 12.30
N LEU A 39 -5.13 11.48 12.70
CA LEU A 39 -5.62 10.36 11.89
C LEU A 39 -6.97 9.87 12.40
N SER A 40 -7.79 9.36 11.50
CA SER A 40 -9.06 8.73 11.86
C SER A 40 -8.80 7.40 12.59
N PRO A 41 -9.51 7.13 13.70
CA PRO A 41 -9.47 5.81 14.31
C PRO A 41 -10.20 4.80 13.41
N LEU A 42 -9.73 3.56 13.43
CA LEU A 42 -10.45 2.43 12.83
C LEU A 42 -11.61 2.02 13.75
N PRO A 43 -12.79 1.66 13.20
CA PRO A 43 -13.94 1.25 13.98
C PRO A 43 -13.69 -0.05 14.73
N THR A 44 -14.26 -0.19 15.92
CA THR A 44 -14.25 -1.42 16.70
C THR A 44 -15.56 -2.18 16.64
N PHE A 45 -16.55 -1.66 15.90
CA PHE A 45 -17.92 -2.19 15.83
C PHE A 45 -18.55 -2.48 17.19
N GLU A 46 -18.22 -1.65 18.20
CA GLU A 46 -18.73 -1.79 19.58
C GLU A 46 -18.35 -3.11 20.25
N ARG A 47 -17.35 -3.84 19.72
CA ARG A 47 -16.87 -5.09 20.31
C ARG A 47 -16.22 -4.85 21.68
N PRO A 48 -16.31 -5.81 22.62
CA PRO A 48 -15.62 -5.73 23.89
C PRO A 48 -14.09 -5.56 23.70
N PRO A 49 -13.42 -4.71 24.51
CA PRO A 49 -11.98 -4.51 24.39
C PRO A 49 -11.14 -5.80 24.52
N SER A 50 -11.65 -6.81 25.23
CA SER A 50 -11.02 -8.13 25.40
C SER A 50 -10.93 -8.93 24.09
N ASP A 51 -11.87 -8.71 23.17
CA ASP A 51 -11.96 -9.47 21.93
C ASP A 51 -11.17 -8.83 20.79
N GLY A 52 -10.88 -7.53 20.93
CA GLY A 52 -10.31 -6.69 19.88
C GLY A 52 -11.22 -6.63 18.64
N THR A 53 -10.69 -6.05 17.56
CA THR A 53 -11.39 -6.04 16.27
C THR A 53 -10.40 -6.36 15.17
N LEU A 54 -10.75 -7.36 14.36
CA LEU A 54 -9.89 -7.80 13.28
C LEU A 54 -9.89 -6.78 12.14
N ALA A 55 -8.69 -6.39 11.71
CA ALA A 55 -8.49 -5.70 10.45
C ALA A 55 -7.39 -6.36 9.61
N VAL A 56 -7.35 -6.04 8.33
CA VAL A 56 -6.36 -6.55 7.38
C VAL A 56 -5.84 -5.39 6.54
N LEU A 57 -4.52 -5.16 6.58
CA LEU A 57 -3.83 -4.25 5.68
C LEU A 57 -3.58 -4.95 4.35
N LEU A 58 -3.99 -4.30 3.27
CA LEU A 58 -3.86 -4.79 1.91
C LEU A 58 -2.91 -3.89 1.12
N GLY A 59 -2.04 -4.53 0.35
CA GLY A 59 -1.08 -3.85 -0.52
C GLY A 59 -0.53 -4.78 -1.59
N ASN A 60 0.49 -4.30 -2.27
CA ASN A 60 1.14 -5.05 -3.32
C ASN A 60 2.64 -4.80 -3.39
N SER A 61 3.37 -5.81 -3.87
CA SER A 61 4.72 -5.71 -4.42
C SER A 61 4.66 -5.45 -5.94
N THR A 62 5.66 -5.88 -6.70
CA THR A 62 5.64 -5.91 -8.17
C THR A 62 4.53 -6.78 -8.75
N ALA A 63 4.00 -7.73 -7.99
CA ALA A 63 2.99 -8.69 -8.43
C ALA A 63 1.73 -8.04 -9.03
N LEU A 64 1.37 -6.83 -8.58
CA LEU A 64 0.21 -6.07 -9.08
C LEU A 64 0.24 -5.86 -10.59
N TRP A 65 1.41 -5.51 -11.13
CA TRP A 65 1.49 -4.87 -12.43
C TRP A 65 0.93 -5.73 -13.56
N SER A 66 1.33 -7.00 -13.61
CA SER A 66 0.86 -7.92 -14.64
C SER A 66 -0.64 -8.23 -14.51
N ALA A 67 -1.16 -8.36 -13.28
CA ALA A 67 -2.58 -8.61 -13.06
C ALA A 67 -3.44 -7.39 -13.45
N PHE A 68 -2.99 -6.19 -13.08
CA PHE A 68 -3.60 -4.93 -13.47
C PHE A 68 -3.63 -4.75 -15.00
N LEU A 69 -2.52 -4.99 -15.70
CA LEU A 69 -2.47 -4.84 -17.16
C LEU A 69 -3.38 -5.84 -17.87
N ARG A 70 -3.48 -7.09 -17.38
CA ARG A 70 -4.45 -8.07 -17.91
C ARG A 70 -5.89 -7.61 -17.71
N TRP A 71 -6.22 -7.09 -16.52
CA TRP A 71 -7.53 -6.54 -16.25
C TRP A 71 -7.85 -5.35 -17.16
N LEU A 72 -6.88 -4.44 -17.37
CA LEU A 72 -7.06 -3.26 -18.22
C LEU A 72 -7.27 -3.66 -19.68
N ALA A 73 -6.52 -4.64 -20.18
CA ALA A 73 -6.68 -5.17 -21.55
C ALA A 73 -8.05 -5.85 -21.78
N ALA A 74 -8.69 -6.33 -20.71
CA ALA A 74 -10.02 -6.94 -20.78
C ALA A 74 -11.16 -5.91 -20.75
N GLN A 75 -10.87 -4.62 -20.54
CA GLN A 75 -11.90 -3.58 -20.57
C GLN A 75 -12.40 -3.33 -21.99
N PRO A 76 -13.70 -3.07 -22.21
CA PRO A 76 -14.24 -2.76 -23.54
C PRO A 76 -13.58 -1.54 -24.20
N ASP A 77 -13.23 -0.55 -23.38
CA ASP A 77 -12.52 0.67 -23.78
C ASP A 77 -11.47 1.04 -22.73
N PRO A 78 -10.26 0.45 -22.79
CA PRO A 78 -9.22 0.67 -21.79
C PRO A 78 -8.75 2.14 -21.72
N GLU A 79 -8.88 2.89 -22.82
CA GLU A 79 -8.43 4.28 -22.93
C GLU A 79 -9.36 5.28 -22.25
N SER A 80 -10.62 4.91 -21.96
CA SER A 80 -11.56 5.78 -21.25
C SER A 80 -11.69 5.49 -19.75
N VAL A 81 -11.03 4.44 -19.24
CA VAL A 81 -11.05 4.14 -17.80
C VAL A 81 -10.37 5.29 -17.03
N THR A 82 -11.13 5.92 -16.14
CA THR A 82 -10.64 6.94 -15.19
C THR A 82 -9.91 6.25 -14.04
N ASP A 83 -8.77 6.79 -13.63
CA ASP A 83 -7.93 6.26 -12.54
C ASP A 83 -7.82 4.73 -12.57
N PRO A 84 -7.31 4.15 -13.67
CA PRO A 84 -7.49 2.72 -13.95
C PRO A 84 -6.91 1.81 -12.88
N LEU A 85 -5.80 2.22 -12.25
CA LEU A 85 -5.20 1.46 -11.16
C LEU A 85 -6.07 1.47 -9.90
N ASP A 86 -6.63 2.62 -9.54
CA ASP A 86 -7.46 2.75 -8.34
C ASP A 86 -8.79 2.03 -8.57
N THR A 87 -9.39 2.17 -9.76
CA THR A 87 -10.56 1.40 -10.20
C THR A 87 -10.30 -0.11 -10.12
N TYR A 88 -9.15 -0.58 -10.63
CA TYR A 88 -8.76 -1.98 -10.55
C TYR A 88 -8.67 -2.46 -9.11
N THR A 89 -7.86 -1.79 -8.28
CA THR A 89 -7.62 -2.21 -6.90
C THR A 89 -8.90 -2.18 -6.06
N ALA A 90 -9.75 -1.16 -6.23
CA ALA A 90 -11.04 -1.09 -5.57
C ALA A 90 -11.94 -2.25 -5.99
N SER A 91 -12.02 -2.56 -7.28
CA SER A 91 -12.88 -3.64 -7.77
C SER A 91 -12.49 -5.02 -7.23
N VAL A 92 -11.20 -5.36 -7.24
CA VAL A 92 -10.72 -6.68 -6.79
C VAL A 92 -10.78 -6.82 -5.27
N ILE A 93 -10.45 -5.76 -4.53
CA ILE A 93 -10.52 -5.76 -3.06
C ILE A 93 -11.98 -5.84 -2.61
N SER A 94 -12.87 -5.02 -3.15
CA SER A 94 -14.30 -5.04 -2.78
C SER A 94 -14.95 -6.39 -3.09
N ALA A 95 -14.62 -7.01 -4.24
CA ALA A 95 -15.13 -8.34 -4.56
C ALA A 95 -14.64 -9.42 -3.57
N ALA A 96 -13.35 -9.42 -3.25
CA ALA A 96 -12.78 -10.37 -2.28
C ALA A 96 -13.34 -10.17 -0.87
N VAL A 97 -13.58 -8.92 -0.45
CA VAL A 97 -14.18 -8.61 0.86
C VAL A 97 -15.64 -9.05 0.91
N ALA A 98 -16.41 -8.86 -0.16
CA ALA A 98 -17.79 -9.34 -0.24
C ALA A 98 -17.87 -10.86 -0.09
N ASP A 99 -16.98 -11.61 -0.75
CA ASP A 99 -16.88 -13.07 -0.63
C ASP A 99 -16.47 -13.50 0.79
N LEU A 100 -15.43 -12.88 1.36
CA LEU A 100 -14.95 -13.18 2.71
C LEU A 100 -16.04 -12.95 3.77
N THR A 101 -16.79 -11.86 3.66
CA THR A 101 -17.74 -11.45 4.69
C THR A 101 -19.10 -12.12 4.55
N GLY A 102 -19.49 -12.56 3.36
CA GLY A 102 -20.82 -13.13 3.12
C GLY A 102 -21.97 -12.21 3.55
N GLY A 103 -21.75 -10.88 3.53
CA GLY A 103 -22.70 -9.88 4.00
C GLY A 103 -22.53 -9.44 5.47
N ALA A 104 -21.55 -9.97 6.21
CA ALA A 104 -21.20 -9.47 7.53
C ALA A 104 -20.71 -8.01 7.49
N ARG A 105 -20.93 -7.29 8.59
CA ARG A 105 -20.55 -5.89 8.74
C ARG A 105 -19.03 -5.73 8.59
N HIS A 106 -18.62 -4.78 7.76
CA HIS A 106 -17.23 -4.43 7.53
C HIS A 106 -17.12 -2.97 7.11
N ASP A 107 -15.90 -2.45 7.08
CA ASP A 107 -15.58 -1.12 6.58
C ASP A 107 -14.25 -1.17 5.82
N ILE A 108 -14.11 -0.35 4.78
CA ILE A 108 -12.88 -0.29 3.98
C ILE A 108 -12.39 1.15 3.97
N PHE A 109 -11.14 1.32 4.36
CA PHE A 109 -10.42 2.59 4.30
C PHE A 109 -9.41 2.51 3.16
N TRP A 110 -9.55 3.37 2.17
CA TRP A 110 -8.67 3.40 1.00
C TRP A 110 -7.51 4.36 1.23
N VAL A 111 -6.37 4.09 0.60
CA VAL A 111 -5.20 4.99 0.66
C VAL A 111 -5.49 6.38 0.06
N THR A 112 -6.53 6.48 -0.77
CA THR A 112 -7.00 7.71 -1.41
C THR A 112 -8.04 8.46 -0.58
N ASP A 113 -8.47 7.94 0.57
CA ASP A 113 -9.48 8.59 1.41
C ASP A 113 -8.92 9.87 2.06
N SER A 114 -9.58 11.00 1.80
CA SER A 114 -9.19 12.31 2.36
C SER A 114 -10.00 12.72 3.59
N SER A 115 -11.23 12.22 3.75
CA SER A 115 -12.12 12.55 4.88
C SER A 115 -11.97 11.64 6.09
N ARG A 116 -11.43 10.43 5.88
CA ARG A 116 -11.26 9.37 6.89
C ARG A 116 -9.82 8.87 6.91
N LEU A 117 -8.88 9.81 6.99
CA LEU A 117 -7.47 9.55 6.75
C LEU A 117 -6.89 8.51 7.73
N VAL A 118 -6.47 7.38 7.20
CA VAL A 118 -5.75 6.31 7.92
C VAL A 118 -4.33 6.20 7.36
N SER A 119 -3.33 6.18 8.23
CA SER A 119 -1.95 6.00 7.77
C SER A 119 -1.62 4.51 7.59
N MET A 120 -1.63 4.06 6.34
CA MET A 120 -1.27 2.68 5.99
C MET A 120 0.15 2.31 6.45
N GLN A 121 1.07 3.27 6.45
CA GLN A 121 2.45 3.10 6.91
C GLN A 121 2.52 2.85 8.42
N ARG A 122 1.69 3.54 9.20
CA ARG A 122 1.58 3.29 10.64
C ARG A 122 0.92 1.95 10.92
N VAL A 123 -0.06 1.54 10.12
CA VAL A 123 -0.62 0.18 10.20
C VAL A 123 0.46 -0.88 9.92
N ALA A 124 1.27 -0.69 8.87
CA ALA A 124 2.38 -1.59 8.54
C ALA A 124 3.44 -1.66 9.64
N LEU A 125 3.72 -0.54 10.32
CA LEU A 125 4.60 -0.48 11.48
C LEU A 125 4.06 -1.30 12.66
N VAL A 126 2.85 -0.96 13.14
CA VAL A 126 2.30 -1.55 14.38
C VAL A 126 1.90 -3.02 14.22
N SER A 127 1.64 -3.45 12.99
CA SER A 127 1.39 -4.86 12.67
C SER A 127 2.65 -5.69 12.51
N GLY A 128 3.84 -5.08 12.60
CA GLY A 128 5.13 -5.76 12.43
C GLY A 128 5.43 -6.17 10.98
N LEU A 129 4.77 -5.56 9.99
CA LEU A 129 4.96 -5.86 8.58
C LEU A 129 6.20 -5.17 7.99
N CYS A 130 6.38 -3.89 8.31
CA CYS A 130 7.46 -3.08 7.78
C CYS A 130 8.22 -2.36 8.88
N TYR A 131 9.51 -2.13 8.64
CA TYR A 131 10.23 -1.07 9.32
C TYR A 131 9.78 0.27 8.74
N HIS A 132 9.43 1.25 9.58
CA HIS A 132 9.11 2.61 9.16
C HIS A 132 10.30 3.51 9.44
N ASP A 133 10.95 4.01 8.38
CA ASP A 133 12.02 4.98 8.52
C ASP A 133 11.44 6.38 8.76
N ALA A 134 11.68 6.94 9.95
CA ALA A 134 11.13 8.23 10.33
C ALA A 134 11.83 9.41 9.63
N GLU A 135 13.03 9.24 9.07
CA GLU A 135 13.70 10.32 8.32
C GLU A 135 13.11 10.46 6.92
N THR A 136 12.89 9.35 6.22
CA THR A 136 12.39 9.37 4.82
C THR A 136 10.91 9.05 4.68
N GLN A 137 10.24 8.70 5.78
CA GLN A 137 8.87 8.17 5.79
C GLN A 137 8.67 6.92 4.93
N LEU A 138 9.72 6.21 4.53
CA LEU A 138 9.59 4.96 3.77
C LEU A 138 9.18 3.81 4.68
N SER A 139 8.26 2.97 4.19
CA SER A 139 8.03 1.64 4.74
C SER A 139 8.90 0.62 4.02
N ILE A 140 9.71 -0.12 4.78
CA ILE A 140 10.70 -1.06 4.26
C ILE A 140 10.29 -2.47 4.69
N HIS A 141 9.83 -3.24 3.71
CA HIS A 141 9.44 -4.63 3.90
C HIS A 141 10.68 -5.53 3.95
N PRO A 142 10.74 -6.56 4.83
CA PRO A 142 11.88 -7.46 4.92
C PRO A 142 12.27 -8.16 3.61
N ALA A 143 11.28 -8.53 2.80
CA ALA A 143 11.50 -9.16 1.49
C ALA A 143 11.58 -8.14 0.33
N PHE A 144 10.60 -7.25 0.21
CA PHE A 144 10.44 -6.36 -0.94
C PHE A 144 11.11 -4.99 -0.78
N GLY A 145 11.71 -4.70 0.38
CA GLY A 145 12.36 -3.42 0.64
C GLY A 145 11.36 -2.26 0.56
N ALA A 146 11.78 -1.18 -0.10
CA ALA A 146 10.93 -0.03 -0.39
C ALA A 146 9.94 -0.29 -1.55
N TRP A 147 9.91 -1.50 -2.15
CA TRP A 147 9.11 -1.84 -3.33
C TRP A 147 7.73 -2.42 -3.00
N VAL A 148 7.07 -1.78 -2.04
CA VAL A 148 5.69 -2.06 -1.65
C VAL A 148 4.81 -0.82 -1.81
N ALA A 149 3.52 -1.02 -2.04
CA ALA A 149 2.50 0.02 -1.98
C ALA A 149 1.28 -0.51 -1.22
N PHE A 150 0.74 0.28 -0.30
CA PHE A 150 -0.49 -0.06 0.41
C PHE A 150 -1.71 0.50 -0.30
N ARG A 151 -2.84 -0.21 -0.22
CA ARG A 151 -4.07 0.12 -0.94
C ARG A 151 -5.24 0.38 -0.02
N ALA A 152 -5.43 -0.49 0.96
CA ALA A 152 -6.57 -0.39 1.85
C ALA A 152 -6.32 -1.03 3.21
N VAL A 153 -7.12 -0.64 4.19
CA VAL A 153 -7.37 -1.40 5.41
C VAL A 153 -8.82 -1.85 5.39
N VAL A 154 -9.04 -3.15 5.54
CA VAL A 154 -10.37 -3.75 5.69
C VAL A 154 -10.58 -4.06 7.16
N VAL A 155 -11.60 -3.47 7.78
CA VAL A 155 -12.00 -3.76 9.17
C VAL A 155 -13.21 -4.67 9.15
N LEU A 156 -13.13 -5.80 9.84
CA LEU A 156 -14.15 -6.83 9.88
C LEU A 156 -14.82 -6.81 11.24
N ASP A 157 -16.15 -6.96 11.30
CA ASP A 157 -16.85 -7.20 12.56
C ASP A 157 -16.63 -8.64 13.05
N ALA A 158 -15.38 -8.92 13.37
CA ALA A 158 -14.88 -10.21 13.81
C ALA A 158 -13.87 -10.01 14.95
N PRO A 159 -13.79 -10.95 15.89
CA PRO A 159 -12.85 -10.85 17.00
C PRO A 159 -11.42 -10.97 16.48
N ALA A 160 -10.53 -10.21 17.11
CA ALA A 160 -9.09 -10.30 16.95
C ALA A 160 -8.46 -11.34 17.91
N ALA A 161 -9.24 -12.23 18.51
CA ALA A 161 -8.87 -13.15 19.59
C ALA A 161 -7.61 -14.04 19.34
N ARG A 162 -7.19 -14.20 18.08
CA ARG A 162 -5.93 -14.87 17.73
C ARG A 162 -4.68 -14.04 18.07
N PHE A 163 -4.85 -12.74 18.22
CA PHE A 163 -3.79 -11.82 18.59
C PHE A 163 -3.73 -11.70 20.11
N GLY A 164 -2.52 -11.60 20.65
CA GLY A 164 -2.34 -11.26 22.05
C GLY A 164 -2.73 -9.81 22.34
N ASP A 165 -2.73 -9.43 23.61
CA ASP A 165 -3.07 -8.07 24.03
C ASP A 165 -2.07 -7.01 23.56
N SER A 166 -0.83 -7.42 23.25
CA SER A 166 0.23 -6.52 22.78
C SER A 166 0.50 -6.67 21.28
N PRO A 167 0.88 -5.57 20.60
CA PRO A 167 1.37 -5.63 19.23
C PRO A 167 2.55 -6.60 19.09
N PRO A 168 2.77 -7.18 17.90
CA PRO A 168 3.97 -7.96 17.63
C PRO A 168 5.22 -7.09 17.76
N PRO A 169 6.41 -7.69 17.95
CA PRO A 169 7.67 -6.95 17.91
C PRO A 169 7.80 -6.18 16.59
N LEU A 170 8.22 -4.92 16.68
CA LEU A 170 8.46 -4.09 15.51
C LEU A 170 9.61 -4.67 14.66
N VAL A 171 9.49 -4.54 13.34
CA VAL A 171 10.59 -4.83 12.43
C VAL A 171 11.75 -3.88 12.74
N ARG A 172 12.92 -4.46 13.01
CA ARG A 172 14.13 -3.66 13.29
C ARG A 172 14.57 -2.92 12.03
N CYS A 173 15.35 -1.86 12.21
CA CYS A 173 15.95 -1.13 11.11
C CYS A 173 16.67 -2.09 10.14
N LEU A 174 16.22 -2.08 8.88
CA LEU A 174 16.76 -2.90 7.81
C LEU A 174 17.80 -2.16 6.95
N LEU A 175 17.94 -0.84 7.18
CA LEU A 175 18.87 0.00 6.44
C LEU A 175 20.28 -0.06 7.05
N THR A 176 21.27 -0.23 6.19
CA THR A 176 22.67 0.01 6.53
C THR A 176 22.91 1.52 6.71
N ASP A 177 24.03 1.90 7.34
CA ASP A 177 24.38 3.32 7.48
C ASP A 177 24.59 4.01 6.12
N ALA A 178 25.06 3.26 5.12
CA ALA A 178 25.19 3.74 3.74
C ALA A 178 23.83 3.96 3.07
N ASP A 179 22.86 3.05 3.28
CA ASP A 179 21.49 3.25 2.79
C ASP A 179 20.86 4.49 3.43
N LYS A 180 21.00 4.65 4.76
CA LYS A 180 20.45 5.82 5.49
C LYS A 180 21.04 7.14 4.99
N ALA A 181 22.36 7.19 4.82
CA ALA A 181 23.01 8.39 4.29
C ALA A 181 22.51 8.73 2.88
N SER A 182 22.45 7.73 2.00
CA SER A 182 21.98 7.91 0.62
C SER A 182 20.50 8.30 0.56
N ALA A 183 19.65 7.66 1.37
CA ALA A 183 18.22 7.94 1.41
C ALA A 183 17.92 9.34 1.96
N ARG A 184 18.70 9.82 2.93
CA ARG A 184 18.61 11.22 3.42
C ARG A 184 18.97 12.23 2.34
N ASP A 185 20.06 11.99 1.60
CA ASP A 185 20.47 12.87 0.50
C ASP A 185 19.44 12.87 -0.63
N ALA A 186 18.89 11.70 -0.97
CA ALA A 186 17.86 11.53 -1.98
C ALA A 186 16.53 12.19 -1.57
N MET A 187 16.11 12.06 -0.30
CA MET A 187 14.93 12.75 0.24
C MET A 187 15.11 14.26 0.14
N ALA A 188 16.27 14.78 0.54
CA ALA A 188 16.55 16.21 0.43
C ALA A 188 16.54 16.70 -1.02
N ALA A 189 17.03 15.89 -1.97
CA ALA A 189 16.96 16.20 -3.40
C ALA A 189 15.52 16.18 -3.92
N ALA A 190 14.71 15.18 -3.53
CA ALA A 190 13.31 15.07 -3.93
C ALA A 190 12.47 16.24 -3.42
N LEU A 191 12.67 16.65 -2.16
CA LEU A 191 12.01 17.82 -1.60
C LEU A 191 12.41 19.11 -2.33
N ARG A 192 13.70 19.32 -2.65
CA ARG A 192 14.16 20.48 -3.42
C ARG A 192 13.60 20.53 -4.84
N ALA A 193 13.39 19.37 -5.46
CA ALA A 193 12.79 19.28 -6.80
C ALA A 193 11.27 19.51 -6.78
N SER A 194 10.62 19.29 -5.63
CA SER A 194 9.17 19.37 -5.48
C SER A 194 8.71 20.80 -5.20
N ASP A 195 7.43 21.06 -5.46
CA ASP A 195 6.76 22.27 -4.98
C ASP A 195 6.16 21.96 -3.60
N GLU A 196 6.84 22.40 -2.55
CA GLU A 196 6.44 22.12 -1.16
C GLU A 196 4.99 22.54 -0.87
N ALA A 197 4.51 23.65 -1.44
CA ALA A 197 3.14 24.13 -1.23
C ALA A 197 2.09 23.19 -1.86
N ASN A 198 2.49 22.40 -2.86
CA ASN A 198 1.62 21.49 -3.61
C ASN A 198 2.06 20.02 -3.49
N LEU A 199 2.95 19.69 -2.54
CA LEU A 199 3.59 18.38 -2.47
C LEU A 199 2.57 17.23 -2.38
N CYS A 200 1.51 17.38 -1.58
CA CYS A 200 0.45 16.38 -1.49
C CYS A 200 -0.21 16.12 -2.85
N THR A 201 -0.53 17.18 -3.59
CA THR A 201 -1.10 17.09 -4.95
C THR A 201 -0.11 16.50 -5.94
N GLN A 202 1.19 16.75 -5.80
CA GLN A 202 2.22 16.16 -6.67
C GLN A 202 2.42 14.66 -6.39
N LEU A 203 2.40 14.25 -5.12
CA LEU A 203 2.58 12.86 -4.71
C LEU A 203 1.35 11.98 -4.98
N HIS A 204 0.14 12.56 -4.86
CA HIS A 204 -1.11 11.79 -4.86
C HIS A 204 -2.14 12.23 -5.91
N GLY A 205 -1.92 13.35 -6.60
CA GLY A 205 -2.88 13.90 -7.55
C GLY A 205 -2.86 13.22 -8.93
N ALA A 206 -3.93 13.47 -9.69
CA ALA A 206 -4.15 12.87 -11.01
C ALA A 206 -3.20 13.40 -12.11
N LYS A 207 -2.59 14.57 -11.92
CA LYS A 207 -1.71 15.20 -12.94
C LYS A 207 -0.33 14.55 -13.06
N GLY A 208 0.07 13.70 -12.11
CA GLY A 208 1.39 13.09 -12.09
C GLY A 208 2.52 14.10 -11.86
N MET A 209 3.75 13.57 -11.81
CA MET A 209 4.97 14.34 -11.59
C MET A 209 5.72 14.63 -12.89
N GLU A 210 6.31 15.82 -12.95
CA GLU A 210 7.33 16.16 -13.94
C GLU A 210 8.55 15.24 -13.84
N ARG A 211 9.29 15.12 -14.95
CA ARG A 211 10.37 14.13 -15.09
C ARG A 211 11.41 14.22 -13.97
N ASP A 212 11.91 15.41 -13.66
CA ASP A 212 13.00 15.58 -12.69
C ASP A 212 12.53 15.29 -11.26
N VAL A 213 11.30 15.68 -10.93
CA VAL A 213 10.66 15.38 -9.64
C VAL A 213 10.48 13.87 -9.47
N ARG A 214 9.96 13.19 -10.50
CA ARG A 214 9.85 11.72 -10.54
C ARG A 214 11.18 11.05 -10.28
N LEU A 215 12.23 11.45 -11.00
CA LEU A 215 13.54 10.81 -10.91
C LEU A 215 14.11 10.95 -9.49
N ALA A 216 13.93 12.10 -8.84
CA ALA A 216 14.35 12.31 -7.48
C ALA A 216 13.58 11.43 -6.47
N TRP A 217 12.26 11.33 -6.61
CA TRP A 217 11.44 10.43 -5.75
C TRP A 217 11.70 8.94 -6.01
N ALA A 218 12.01 8.54 -7.24
CA ALA A 218 12.40 7.17 -7.56
C ALA A 218 13.78 6.84 -6.94
N ALA A 219 14.74 7.77 -7.02
CA ALA A 219 16.07 7.61 -6.43
C ALA A 219 16.01 7.34 -4.91
N LEU A 220 15.06 7.97 -4.20
CA LEU A 220 14.84 7.73 -2.77
C LEU A 220 14.57 6.25 -2.46
N ARG A 221 13.78 5.56 -3.29
CA ARG A 221 13.52 4.11 -3.11
C ARG A 221 14.71 3.26 -3.57
N ASP A 222 15.41 3.68 -4.62
CA ASP A 222 16.59 3.00 -5.17
C ASP A 222 17.78 2.98 -4.19
N CYS A 223 17.84 3.93 -3.25
CA CYS A 223 18.82 3.94 -2.16
C CYS A 223 18.70 2.74 -1.21
N VAL A 224 17.53 2.09 -1.13
CA VAL A 224 17.32 0.93 -0.26
C VAL A 224 17.85 -0.33 -0.94
N THR A 225 18.90 -0.93 -0.37
CA THR A 225 19.49 -2.17 -0.89
C THR A 225 18.62 -3.41 -0.66
N VAL A 226 17.95 -3.50 0.49
CA VAL A 226 17.00 -4.60 0.78
C VAL A 226 15.90 -4.62 -0.26
N GLY A 227 15.59 -5.80 -0.80
CA GLY A 227 14.51 -5.99 -1.77
C GLY A 227 14.74 -5.35 -3.14
N ARG A 228 15.97 -4.95 -3.48
CA ARG A 228 16.31 -4.33 -4.78
C ARG A 228 15.87 -5.16 -5.99
N ASP A 229 15.89 -6.49 -5.89
CA ASP A 229 15.45 -7.39 -6.95
C ASP A 229 13.94 -7.32 -7.22
N HIS A 230 13.18 -6.71 -6.29
CA HIS A 230 11.76 -6.42 -6.43
C HIS A 230 11.50 -5.00 -6.94
N ARG A 231 12.52 -4.30 -7.44
CA ARG A 231 12.33 -3.00 -8.07
C ARG A 231 11.28 -3.07 -9.18
N TYR A 232 10.41 -2.06 -9.22
CA TYR A 232 9.41 -1.93 -10.27
C TYR A 232 10.08 -1.85 -11.64
N SER A 233 9.48 -2.50 -12.64
CA SER A 233 9.89 -2.31 -14.04
C SER A 233 9.83 -0.83 -14.42
N GLU A 234 10.59 -0.39 -15.43
CA GLU A 234 10.62 1.03 -15.78
C GLU A 234 9.23 1.55 -16.16
N ALA A 235 8.44 0.79 -16.93
CA ALA A 235 7.08 1.19 -17.28
C ALA A 235 6.16 1.35 -16.06
N GLN A 236 6.23 0.39 -15.12
CA GLN A 236 5.47 0.47 -13.87
C GLN A 236 5.90 1.68 -13.03
N LEU A 237 7.22 1.91 -12.91
CA LEU A 237 7.78 3.02 -12.15
C LEU A 237 7.33 4.37 -12.75
N VAL A 238 7.53 4.55 -14.05
CA VAL A 238 7.11 5.76 -14.78
C VAL A 238 5.63 6.02 -14.54
N TYR A 239 4.78 5.02 -14.77
CA TYR A 239 3.33 5.18 -14.62
C TYR A 239 2.92 5.57 -13.19
N HIS A 240 3.50 4.96 -12.15
CA HIS A 240 3.13 5.29 -10.77
C HIS A 240 3.39 6.75 -10.38
N TYR A 241 4.44 7.37 -10.93
CA TYR A 241 4.77 8.77 -10.64
C TYR A 241 4.11 9.75 -11.60
N THR A 242 3.95 9.41 -12.88
CA THR A 242 3.50 10.35 -13.93
C THR A 242 2.02 10.22 -14.29
N LYS A 243 1.40 9.07 -13.98
CA LYS A 243 0.07 8.71 -14.47
C LYS A 243 -0.06 8.74 -16.00
N ASP A 244 1.07 8.66 -16.71
CA ASP A 244 1.13 8.76 -18.17
C ASP A 244 0.35 7.62 -18.84
N ARG A 245 -0.72 7.99 -19.57
CA ARG A 245 -1.59 7.04 -20.26
C ARG A 245 -0.89 6.38 -21.45
N GLU A 246 0.01 7.06 -22.14
CA GLU A 246 0.72 6.46 -23.27
C GLU A 246 1.63 5.35 -22.78
N VAL A 247 2.36 5.58 -21.68
CA VAL A 247 3.20 4.56 -21.02
C VAL A 247 2.36 3.37 -20.57
N LEU A 248 1.21 3.63 -19.95
CA LEU A 248 0.28 2.58 -19.52
C LEU A 248 -0.20 1.74 -20.71
N MET A 249 -0.69 2.39 -21.77
CA MET A 249 -1.23 1.71 -22.94
C MET A 249 -0.15 0.94 -23.71
N HIS A 250 1.09 1.46 -23.76
CA HIS A 250 2.22 0.74 -24.33
C HIS A 250 2.55 -0.51 -23.52
N ALA A 251 2.65 -0.38 -22.19
CA ALA A 251 2.93 -1.50 -21.30
C ALA A 251 1.86 -2.59 -21.36
N MET A 252 0.58 -2.21 -21.47
CA MET A 252 -0.55 -3.11 -21.65
C MET A 252 -0.43 -3.90 -22.96
N ARG A 253 -0.19 -3.22 -24.09
CA ARG A 253 -0.05 -3.86 -25.42
C ARG A 253 1.18 -4.76 -25.51
N ALA A 254 2.22 -4.48 -24.73
CA ALA A 254 3.44 -5.28 -24.67
C ALA A 254 3.32 -6.55 -23.78
N GLN A 255 2.18 -6.76 -23.12
CA GLN A 255 1.98 -7.98 -22.34
C GLN A 255 2.01 -9.22 -23.26
N PRO A 256 2.69 -10.31 -22.84
CA PRO A 256 2.58 -11.58 -23.55
C PRO A 256 1.10 -11.98 -23.64
N ALA A 257 0.67 -12.51 -24.80
CA ALA A 257 -0.64 -13.11 -24.91
C ALA A 257 -0.80 -14.17 -23.81
N ALA A 258 -1.90 -14.11 -23.06
CA ALA A 258 -2.17 -15.08 -22.01
C ALA A 258 -2.20 -16.49 -22.63
N THR A 259 -1.21 -17.32 -22.27
CA THR A 259 -1.22 -18.77 -22.52
C THR A 259 -2.17 -19.47 -21.57
#